data_AF-S5MB20-F1
#
_entry.id   AF-S5MB20-F1
#
_cell.length_a   1.000
_cell.length_b   1.000
_cell.length_c   1.000
_cell.angle_alpha   90.00
_cell.angle_beta   90.00
_cell.angle_gamma   90.00
#
_symmetry.space_group_name_H-M   'P 1'
#
loop_
_entity.id
_entity.type
_entity.pdbx_description
1 polymer ?
#
loop_
_entity_poly.entity_id
_entity_poly.type
_entity_poly.pdbx_seq_one_letter_code
_entity_poly.pdbx_strand_id
1 'polypeptide(L)'
;MIKYKYDFGGNTMAEKKQFQSILDYRPQFENIMDALVPDIQFSYSAIMNNSTIQTYFNMIAMEYYGYEYFQLLRLNNLEFKLNERSLNLTVLEMVYNIITQIVSRKWRYSEYIAYDMYILPLRIKKYICAMNYKFIETETATKKPVLKLVSTTSRIVTEELIDQYHDDRLNNIIGQFRSSAKHEIEHKLTLFKNIALFLREGEALLFQKFGKEFAEEYFKNVKILMELKSDKLTPKDKKFVEKNIDDLFNIAMLMVLLMSDTMKMELWKEIKDAEKRRIEYELTQKTIEEANRKLQAISLKEKEVKKIGLKN
;
A
#
# COMPACT_ATOMS: atom_id res chain seq x y z
N MET A 1 -57.81 -36.07 -30.69
CA MET A 1 -58.11 -36.09 -29.24
C MET A 1 -56.77 -36.24 -28.53
N ILE A 2 -56.25 -35.36 -27.67
CA ILE A 2 -56.76 -34.22 -26.91
C ILE A 2 -55.69 -33.11 -26.94
N LYS A 3 -56.15 -31.85 -26.89
CA LYS A 3 -55.39 -30.60 -26.99
C LYS A 3 -54.56 -30.31 -25.73
N TYR A 4 -53.41 -29.64 -25.91
CA TYR A 4 -52.79 -28.85 -24.85
C TYR A 4 -52.99 -27.35 -25.12
N LYS A 5 -53.47 -26.64 -24.09
CA LYS A 5 -53.68 -25.19 -24.09
C LYS A 5 -52.33 -24.47 -24.03
N TYR A 6 -52.17 -23.49 -24.91
CA TYR A 6 -51.21 -22.39 -24.76
C TYR A 6 -51.91 -21.26 -24.01
N ASP A 7 -51.25 -20.71 -22.99
CA ASP A 7 -51.49 -19.34 -22.56
C ASP A 7 -50.31 -18.47 -23.00
N PHE A 8 -50.64 -17.44 -23.78
CA PHE A 8 -49.74 -16.43 -24.30
C PHE A 8 -49.93 -15.14 -23.49
N GLY A 9 -48.83 -14.59 -23.03
CA GLY A 9 -48.68 -13.19 -22.66
C GLY A 9 -47.29 -13.01 -22.05
N GLY A 10 -46.37 -12.23 -22.57
CA GLY A 10 -46.27 -11.44 -23.80
C GLY A 10 -44.88 -10.80 -23.77
N ASN A 11 -44.28 -10.62 -24.96
CA ASN A 11 -43.08 -9.84 -25.28
C ASN A 11 -41.73 -10.34 -24.71
N THR A 12 -40.98 -11.13 -25.49
CA THR A 12 -39.90 -10.67 -26.39
C THR A 12 -38.76 -9.93 -25.71
N MET A 13 -37.72 -10.66 -25.31
CA MET A 13 -36.41 -10.61 -25.96
C MET A 13 -35.54 -11.69 -25.34
N ALA A 14 -34.88 -12.47 -26.20
CA ALA A 14 -33.74 -13.26 -25.78
C ALA A 14 -32.66 -12.29 -25.28
N GLU A 15 -32.57 -12.09 -23.98
CA GLU A 15 -31.37 -11.50 -23.39
C GLU A 15 -30.25 -12.52 -23.56
N LYS A 16 -29.48 -12.28 -24.61
CA LYS A 16 -28.14 -12.84 -24.83
C LYS A 16 -27.44 -12.88 -23.47
N LYS A 17 -27.06 -14.08 -23.01
CA LYS A 17 -26.03 -14.24 -21.98
C LYS A 17 -24.78 -13.52 -22.49
N GLN A 18 -24.64 -12.25 -22.12
CA GLN A 18 -23.40 -11.52 -22.31
C GLN A 18 -22.34 -12.22 -21.46
N PHE A 19 -21.19 -12.47 -22.08
CA PHE A 19 -20.00 -12.88 -21.38
C PHE A 19 -19.65 -11.78 -20.38
N GLN A 20 -19.93 -12.00 -19.09
CA GLN A 20 -19.45 -11.13 -18.02
C GLN A 20 -17.95 -11.33 -17.91
N SER A 21 -17.19 -10.27 -18.20
CA SER A 21 -15.74 -10.27 -18.06
C SER A 21 -15.39 -10.44 -16.58
N ILE A 22 -14.23 -11.03 -16.26
CA ILE A 22 -13.66 -11.02 -14.90
C ILE A 22 -13.51 -9.58 -14.36
N LEU A 23 -13.55 -8.56 -15.24
CA LEU A 23 -13.56 -7.14 -14.89
C LEU A 23 -14.94 -6.59 -14.48
N ASP A 24 -16.04 -7.31 -14.74
CA ASP A 24 -17.41 -6.94 -14.32
C ASP A 24 -17.76 -7.49 -12.93
N TYR A 25 -16.88 -8.29 -12.33
CA TYR A 25 -16.89 -8.53 -10.89
C TYR A 25 -16.39 -7.27 -10.17
N ARG A 26 -17.25 -6.24 -10.06
CA ARG A 26 -17.16 -5.39 -8.85
C ARG A 26 -17.46 -6.33 -7.69
N PRO A 27 -16.49 -6.60 -6.81
CA PRO A 27 -16.69 -7.60 -5.80
C PRO A 27 -17.80 -7.14 -4.84
N GLN A 28 -18.60 -8.08 -4.36
CA GLN A 28 -19.79 -7.92 -3.52
C GLN A 28 -19.52 -7.29 -2.12
N PHE A 29 -18.50 -6.46 -1.97
CA PHE A 29 -18.08 -5.83 -0.71
C PHE A 29 -19.09 -4.82 -0.18
N GLU A 30 -19.76 -4.05 -1.03
CA GLU A 30 -20.77 -3.06 -0.58
C GLU A 30 -21.97 -3.76 0.09
N ASN A 31 -22.50 -4.84 -0.50
CA ASN A 31 -23.65 -5.58 0.04
C ASN A 31 -23.38 -6.27 1.39
N ILE A 32 -22.13 -6.71 1.64
CA ILE A 32 -21.77 -7.38 2.89
C ILE A 32 -21.65 -6.36 4.04
N MET A 33 -21.10 -5.18 3.76
CA MET A 33 -20.92 -4.12 4.75
C MET A 33 -22.24 -3.45 5.13
N ASP A 34 -23.13 -3.23 4.14
CA ASP A 34 -24.44 -2.62 4.36
C ASP A 34 -25.36 -3.49 5.24
N ALA A 35 -25.19 -4.82 5.24
CA ALA A 35 -25.91 -5.74 6.12
C ALA A 35 -25.23 -5.93 7.50
N LEU A 36 -23.90 -5.93 7.56
CA LEU A 36 -23.15 -6.20 8.80
C LEU A 36 -23.22 -5.05 9.81
N VAL A 37 -23.23 -3.80 9.36
CA VAL A 37 -23.22 -2.63 10.26
C VAL A 37 -24.48 -2.56 11.12
N PRO A 38 -25.71 -2.66 10.57
CA PRO A 38 -26.93 -2.70 11.37
C PRO A 38 -26.97 -3.87 12.36
N ASP A 39 -26.53 -5.07 11.94
CA ASP A 39 -26.49 -6.26 12.77
C ASP A 39 -25.56 -6.11 13.99
N ILE A 40 -24.40 -5.48 13.78
CA ILE A 40 -23.45 -5.19 14.86
C ILE A 40 -24.03 -4.13 15.82
N GLN A 41 -24.66 -3.09 15.28
CA GLN A 41 -25.32 -2.04 16.08
C GLN A 41 -26.46 -2.60 16.94
N PHE A 42 -27.29 -3.49 16.35
CA PHE A 42 -28.38 -4.12 17.06
C PHE A 42 -27.89 -4.97 18.23
N SER A 43 -26.95 -5.89 17.98
CA SER A 43 -26.39 -6.75 19.04
C SER A 43 -25.66 -5.93 20.11
N TYR A 44 -24.89 -4.92 19.72
CA TYR A 44 -24.23 -4.03 20.68
C TYR A 44 -25.24 -3.31 21.58
N SER A 45 -26.32 -2.77 20.99
CA SER A 45 -27.36 -2.07 21.76
C SER A 45 -28.12 -3.00 22.70
N ALA A 46 -28.44 -4.22 22.25
CA ALA A 46 -29.10 -5.24 23.07
C ALA A 46 -28.25 -5.62 24.30
N ILE A 47 -26.94 -5.79 24.11
CA ILE A 47 -25.99 -6.07 25.18
C ILE A 47 -25.86 -4.88 26.12
N MET A 48 -25.70 -3.67 25.57
CA MET A 48 -25.56 -2.46 26.37
C MET A 48 -26.82 -2.11 27.14
N ASN A 49 -28.02 -2.54 26.74
CA ASN A 49 -29.24 -2.31 27.52
C ASN A 49 -29.39 -3.24 28.74
N ASN A 50 -28.50 -4.23 28.90
CA ASN A 50 -28.49 -5.13 30.05
C ASN A 50 -27.57 -4.62 31.17
N SER A 51 -28.12 -4.28 32.33
CA SER A 51 -27.37 -3.72 33.47
C SER A 51 -26.27 -4.64 34.02
N THR A 52 -26.50 -5.96 33.99
CA THR A 52 -25.50 -6.94 34.44
C THR A 52 -24.30 -6.93 33.49
N ILE A 53 -24.54 -6.90 32.19
CA ILE A 53 -23.44 -6.81 31.22
C ILE A 53 -22.75 -5.46 31.25
N GLN A 54 -23.46 -4.35 31.40
CA GLN A 54 -22.82 -3.03 31.58
C GLN A 54 -21.83 -3.05 32.75
N THR A 55 -22.21 -3.69 33.86
CA THR A 55 -21.34 -3.85 35.04
C THR A 55 -20.07 -4.63 34.67
N TYR A 56 -20.22 -5.76 33.98
CA TYR A 56 -19.09 -6.53 33.48
C TYR A 56 -18.20 -5.75 32.51
N PHE A 57 -18.80 -4.95 31.63
CA PHE A 57 -18.07 -4.10 30.71
C PHE A 57 -17.21 -3.08 31.45
N ASN A 58 -17.75 -2.40 32.46
CA ASN A 58 -16.99 -1.45 33.25
C ASN A 58 -15.87 -2.13 34.06
N MET A 59 -16.14 -3.30 34.66
CA MET A 59 -15.14 -4.05 35.41
C MET A 59 -13.95 -4.47 34.53
N ILE A 60 -14.22 -5.10 33.38
CA ILE A 60 -13.17 -5.52 32.46
C ILE A 60 -12.47 -4.30 31.85
N ALA A 61 -13.21 -3.24 31.50
CA ALA A 61 -12.60 -2.04 30.96
C ALA A 61 -11.64 -1.37 31.96
N MET A 62 -12.04 -1.27 33.22
CA MET A 62 -11.18 -0.75 34.28
C MET A 62 -9.94 -1.64 34.46
N GLU A 63 -10.12 -2.95 34.38
CA GLU A 63 -9.04 -3.93 34.53
C GLU A 63 -7.98 -3.87 33.40
N TYR A 64 -8.41 -3.62 32.16
CA TYR A 64 -7.57 -3.68 30.97
C TYR A 64 -7.13 -2.32 30.44
N TYR A 65 -7.95 -1.28 30.62
CA TYR A 65 -7.76 0.06 30.08
C TYR A 65 -7.67 1.15 31.16
N GLY A 66 -7.81 0.80 32.45
CA GLY A 66 -7.61 1.70 33.59
C GLY A 66 -8.79 2.62 33.91
N TYR A 67 -9.85 2.59 33.12
CA TYR A 67 -11.04 3.42 33.28
C TYR A 67 -12.31 2.64 32.92
N GLU A 68 -13.45 3.09 33.46
CA GLU A 68 -14.76 2.53 33.08
C GLU A 68 -15.04 2.75 31.58
N TYR A 69 -15.73 1.81 30.96
CA TYR A 69 -15.95 1.80 29.51
C TYR A 69 -16.66 3.09 29.03
N PHE A 70 -17.75 3.49 29.67
CA PHE A 70 -18.47 4.71 29.27
C PHE A 70 -17.70 6.00 29.57
N GLN A 71 -16.84 5.98 30.59
CA GLN A 71 -15.94 7.11 30.87
C GLN A 71 -14.88 7.23 29.77
N LEU A 72 -14.30 6.12 29.31
CA LEU A 72 -13.36 6.10 28.18
C LEU A 72 -13.97 6.68 26.92
N LEU A 73 -15.21 6.28 26.59
CA LEU A 73 -15.91 6.83 25.42
C LEU A 73 -16.10 8.35 25.55
N ARG A 74 -16.56 8.81 26.72
CA ARG A 74 -16.84 10.23 26.96
C ARG A 74 -15.58 11.10 26.96
N LEU A 75 -14.52 10.66 27.65
CA LEU A 75 -13.26 11.43 27.77
C LEU A 75 -12.55 11.58 26.43
N ASN A 76 -12.64 10.57 25.56
CA ASN A 76 -11.98 10.55 24.26
C ASN A 76 -12.91 10.98 23.11
N ASN A 77 -14.13 11.42 23.43
CA ASN A 77 -15.16 11.78 22.44
C ASN A 77 -15.38 10.67 21.38
N LEU A 78 -15.42 9.42 21.84
CA LEU A 78 -15.61 8.24 20.98
C LEU A 78 -17.08 7.85 20.94
N GLU A 79 -17.63 7.83 19.74
CA GLU A 79 -18.94 7.26 19.47
C GLU A 79 -18.80 5.87 18.85
N PHE A 80 -19.74 4.96 19.15
CA PHE A 80 -19.76 3.61 18.56
C PHE A 80 -19.95 3.66 17.04
N LYS A 81 -20.79 4.60 16.59
CA LYS A 81 -21.13 4.86 15.19
C LYS A 81 -20.40 6.12 14.74
N LEU A 82 -19.71 6.07 13.59
CA LEU A 82 -19.11 7.26 12.97
C LEU A 82 -20.03 7.87 11.92
N ASN A 83 -20.70 7.02 11.14
CA ASN A 83 -21.79 7.39 10.22
C ASN A 83 -22.72 6.19 10.00
N GLU A 84 -23.71 6.30 9.11
CA GLU A 84 -24.67 5.21 8.84
C GLU A 84 -24.03 3.91 8.31
N ARG A 85 -22.86 4.01 7.69
CA ARG A 85 -22.17 2.89 7.03
C ARG A 85 -20.86 2.48 7.72
N SER A 86 -20.45 3.16 8.79
CA SER A 86 -19.16 2.90 9.44
C SER A 86 -19.22 2.93 10.97
N LEU A 87 -18.44 2.02 11.56
CA LEU A 87 -18.31 1.84 12.99
C LEU A 87 -16.92 2.25 13.46
N ASN A 88 -16.82 2.67 14.71
CA ASN A 88 -15.55 3.09 15.29
C ASN A 88 -14.69 1.88 15.64
N LEU A 89 -13.59 1.70 14.91
CA LEU A 89 -12.67 0.56 15.05
C LEU A 89 -12.08 0.43 16.46
N THR A 90 -11.77 1.55 17.12
CA THR A 90 -11.27 1.57 18.50
C THR A 90 -12.32 1.04 19.47
N VAL A 91 -13.58 1.43 19.26
CA VAL A 91 -14.68 0.93 20.08
C VAL A 91 -14.94 -0.55 19.81
N LEU A 92 -14.88 -0.99 18.55
CA LEU A 92 -15.00 -2.40 18.19
C LEU A 92 -13.90 -3.27 18.81
N GLU A 93 -12.66 -2.77 18.87
CA GLU A 93 -11.55 -3.45 19.55
C GLU A 93 -11.86 -3.63 21.05
N MET A 94 -12.26 -2.56 21.74
CA MET A 94 -12.60 -2.63 23.17
C MET A 94 -13.77 -3.60 23.42
N VAL A 95 -14.84 -3.48 22.64
CA VAL A 95 -16.03 -4.35 22.74
C VAL A 95 -15.65 -5.81 22.53
N TYR A 96 -14.84 -6.10 21.50
CA TYR A 96 -14.39 -7.45 21.20
C TYR A 96 -13.57 -8.06 22.35
N ASN A 97 -12.60 -7.31 22.89
CA ASN A 97 -11.80 -7.75 24.03
C ASN A 97 -12.65 -8.02 25.26
N ILE A 98 -13.53 -7.07 25.61
CA ILE A 98 -14.37 -7.18 26.79
C ILE A 98 -15.31 -8.39 26.71
N ILE A 99 -16.01 -8.56 25.59
CA ILE A 99 -16.94 -9.69 25.42
C ILE A 99 -16.18 -11.02 25.46
N THR A 100 -15.02 -11.09 24.81
CA THR A 100 -14.19 -12.30 24.83
C THR A 100 -13.78 -12.67 26.26
N GLN A 101 -13.46 -11.67 27.09
CA GLN A 101 -13.14 -11.87 28.51
C GLN A 101 -14.36 -12.34 29.31
N ILE A 102 -15.54 -11.74 29.13
CA ILE A 102 -16.77 -12.16 29.80
C ILE A 102 -17.09 -13.63 29.49
N VAL A 103 -16.99 -14.02 28.22
CA VAL A 103 -17.23 -15.41 27.77
C VAL A 103 -16.18 -16.35 28.33
N SER A 104 -14.89 -15.98 28.26
CA SER A 104 -13.78 -16.83 28.76
C SER A 104 -13.86 -17.08 30.27
N ARG A 105 -14.30 -16.07 31.04
CA ARG A 105 -14.51 -16.15 32.50
C ARG A 105 -15.81 -16.85 32.88
N LYS A 106 -16.63 -17.26 31.90
CA LYS A 106 -17.92 -17.94 32.10
C LYS A 106 -18.86 -17.19 33.04
N TRP A 107 -18.87 -15.86 32.95
CA TRP A 107 -19.75 -15.03 33.76
C TRP A 107 -21.22 -15.24 33.40
N ARG A 108 -22.11 -15.18 34.40
CA ARG A 108 -23.53 -15.44 34.20
C ARG A 108 -24.24 -14.21 33.66
N TYR A 109 -25.05 -14.42 32.65
CA TYR A 109 -25.91 -13.42 32.03
C TYR A 109 -27.18 -14.11 31.52
N SER A 110 -28.23 -13.32 31.23
CA SER A 110 -29.52 -13.89 30.83
C SER A 110 -29.44 -14.62 29.49
N GLU A 111 -30.23 -15.68 29.34
CA GLU A 111 -30.31 -16.44 28.09
C GLU A 111 -30.73 -15.57 26.90
N TYR A 112 -31.55 -14.54 27.15
CA TYR A 112 -32.02 -13.59 26.15
C TYR A 112 -30.88 -12.89 25.39
N ILE A 113 -29.75 -12.59 26.05
CA ILE A 113 -28.59 -11.94 25.41
C ILE A 113 -27.47 -12.91 25.07
N ALA A 114 -27.64 -14.20 25.39
CA ALA A 114 -26.56 -15.18 25.21
C ALA A 114 -26.18 -15.38 23.74
N TYR A 115 -27.18 -15.31 22.85
CA TYR A 115 -26.94 -15.35 21.41
C TYR A 115 -26.11 -14.14 20.96
N ASP A 116 -26.48 -12.93 21.37
CA ASP A 116 -25.78 -11.69 21.01
C ASP A 116 -24.33 -11.68 21.53
N MET A 117 -24.12 -12.15 22.76
CA MET A 117 -22.78 -12.26 23.37
C MET A 117 -21.86 -13.21 22.59
N TYR A 118 -22.41 -14.25 21.95
CA TYR A 118 -21.62 -15.19 21.15
C TYR A 118 -21.44 -14.74 19.70
N ILE A 119 -22.49 -14.19 19.08
CA ILE A 119 -22.48 -13.82 17.65
C ILE A 119 -21.76 -12.50 17.39
N LEU A 120 -21.80 -11.55 18.33
CA LEU A 120 -21.22 -10.23 18.13
C LEU A 120 -19.70 -10.29 17.88
N PRO A 121 -18.88 -11.03 18.65
CA PRO A 121 -17.46 -11.20 18.33
C PRO A 121 -17.21 -11.76 16.92
N LEU A 122 -18.05 -12.70 16.45
CA LEU A 122 -17.93 -13.27 15.11
C LEU A 122 -18.28 -12.25 14.02
N ARG A 123 -19.33 -11.45 14.23
CA ARG A 123 -19.72 -10.36 13.34
C ARG A 123 -18.66 -9.27 13.28
N ILE A 124 -18.10 -8.87 14.43
CA ILE A 124 -16.97 -7.93 14.51
C ILE A 124 -15.79 -8.49 13.72
N LYS A 125 -15.41 -9.77 13.92
CA LYS A 125 -14.33 -10.41 13.15
C LYS A 125 -14.56 -10.36 11.64
N LYS A 126 -15.78 -10.67 11.18
CA LYS A 126 -16.12 -10.58 9.75
C LYS A 126 -16.03 -9.15 9.22
N TYR A 127 -16.55 -8.19 9.98
CA TYR A 127 -16.52 -6.77 9.64
C TYR A 127 -15.09 -6.22 9.54
N ILE A 128 -14.23 -6.50 10.52
CA ILE A 128 -12.84 -6.04 10.49
C ILE A 128 -12.04 -6.71 9.36
N CYS A 129 -12.29 -8.00 9.08
CA CYS A 129 -11.63 -8.69 7.97
C CYS A 129 -12.06 -8.09 6.63
N ALA A 130 -13.34 -7.75 6.46
CA ALA A 130 -13.84 -7.04 5.28
C ALA A 130 -13.23 -5.63 5.15
N MET A 131 -12.90 -4.99 6.26
CA MET A 131 -12.20 -3.70 6.33
C MET A 131 -10.67 -3.81 6.20
N ASN A 132 -10.12 -5.00 5.95
CA ASN A 132 -8.68 -5.28 5.92
C ASN A 132 -7.97 -4.99 7.26
N TYR A 133 -8.56 -5.45 8.37
CA TYR A 133 -7.95 -5.52 9.69
C TYR A 133 -7.98 -6.95 10.26
N LYS A 134 -7.04 -7.24 11.17
CA LYS A 134 -6.99 -8.49 11.96
C LYS A 134 -6.74 -8.16 13.43
N PHE A 135 -7.17 -9.07 14.30
CA PHE A 135 -6.76 -9.05 15.71
C PHE A 135 -5.42 -9.76 15.89
N ILE A 136 -4.58 -9.20 16.73
CA ILE A 136 -3.28 -9.74 17.11
C ILE A 136 -3.19 -9.77 18.63
N GLU A 137 -2.55 -10.77 19.19
CA GLU A 137 -2.33 -10.81 20.63
C GLU A 137 -1.18 -9.89 20.99
N THR A 138 -1.41 -8.99 21.95
CA THR A 138 -0.41 -8.06 22.51
C THR A 138 -0.59 -8.00 24.02
N GLU A 139 0.39 -7.47 24.73
CA GLU A 139 0.28 -7.25 26.17
C GLU A 139 -0.04 -5.77 26.49
N THR A 140 -0.90 -5.53 27.48
CA THR A 140 -1.09 -4.20 28.07
C THR A 140 0.14 -3.78 28.88
N ALA A 141 0.21 -2.51 29.30
CA ALA A 141 1.23 -2.02 30.23
C ALA A 141 1.26 -2.82 31.56
N THR A 142 0.15 -3.49 31.90
CA THR A 142 0.02 -4.36 33.07
C THR A 142 0.28 -5.84 32.77
N LYS A 143 0.89 -6.16 31.60
CA LYS A 143 1.21 -7.52 31.12
C LYS A 143 -0.01 -8.44 30.95
N LYS A 144 -1.17 -7.87 30.62
CA LYS A 144 -2.37 -8.68 30.34
C LYS A 144 -2.52 -8.89 28.83
N PRO A 145 -2.87 -10.11 28.37
CA PRO A 145 -3.08 -10.38 26.96
C PRO A 145 -4.35 -9.68 26.47
N VAL A 146 -4.22 -8.89 25.41
CA VAL A 146 -5.31 -8.21 24.71
C VAL A 146 -5.17 -8.41 23.22
N LEU A 147 -6.31 -8.45 22.53
CA LEU A 147 -6.38 -8.55 21.09
C LEU A 147 -6.42 -7.14 20.50
N LYS A 148 -5.27 -6.66 20.04
CA LYS A 148 -5.16 -5.36 19.38
C LYS A 148 -5.58 -5.47 17.91
N LEU A 149 -6.37 -4.51 17.44
CA LEU A 149 -6.78 -4.43 16.06
C LEU A 149 -5.67 -3.76 15.25
N VAL A 150 -5.24 -4.43 14.18
CA VAL A 150 -4.19 -3.93 13.28
C VAL A 150 -4.62 -4.14 11.84
N SER A 151 -4.33 -3.19 10.95
CA SER A 151 -4.69 -3.39 9.55
C SER A 151 -3.84 -4.52 8.95
N THR A 152 -4.50 -5.41 8.22
CA THR A 152 -3.91 -6.61 7.62
C THR A 152 -2.90 -6.26 6.53
N THR A 153 -3.12 -5.13 5.85
CA THR A 153 -2.25 -4.58 4.80
C THR A 153 -1.14 -3.69 5.34
N SER A 154 -1.32 -3.11 6.54
CA SER A 154 -0.28 -2.31 7.18
C SER A 154 0.64 -3.17 8.03
N ARG A 155 0.19 -4.04 8.94
CA ARG A 155 1.14 -4.68 9.89
C ARG A 155 2.27 -5.52 9.26
N ILE A 156 2.00 -6.33 8.24
CA ILE A 156 3.06 -7.12 7.58
C ILE A 156 4.00 -6.21 6.79
N VAL A 157 3.47 -5.17 6.13
CA VAL A 157 4.24 -4.23 5.33
C VAL A 157 4.98 -3.21 6.20
N THR A 158 4.39 -2.76 7.31
CA THR A 158 4.90 -1.75 8.21
C THR A 158 5.86 -2.36 9.23
N GLU A 159 5.65 -3.58 9.75
CA GLU A 159 6.65 -4.24 10.62
C GLU A 159 7.85 -4.78 9.81
N GLU A 160 7.67 -5.30 8.59
CA GLU A 160 8.81 -5.68 7.74
C GLU A 160 9.56 -4.48 7.15
N LEU A 161 8.88 -3.35 6.86
CA LEU A 161 9.56 -2.11 6.46
C LEU A 161 10.23 -1.39 7.63
N ILE A 162 9.64 -1.38 8.84
CA ILE A 162 10.22 -0.75 10.03
C ILE A 162 11.45 -1.54 10.52
N ASP A 163 11.41 -2.87 10.50
CA ASP A 163 12.53 -3.71 10.95
C ASP A 163 13.65 -3.82 9.90
N GLN A 164 13.37 -3.62 8.60
CA GLN A 164 14.42 -3.59 7.55
C GLN A 164 14.94 -2.18 7.23
N TYR A 165 14.14 -1.12 7.44
CA TYR A 165 14.48 0.26 7.11
C TYR A 165 13.97 1.21 8.21
N HIS A 166 14.82 1.56 9.17
CA HIS A 166 14.59 2.61 10.16
C HIS A 166 14.25 3.98 9.52
N ASP A 167 13.02 4.24 9.07
CA ASP A 167 12.75 5.44 8.27
C ASP A 167 11.35 6.07 8.43
N ASP A 168 11.07 6.61 9.62
CA ASP A 168 10.03 7.63 9.82
C ASP A 168 10.27 8.89 8.94
N ARG A 169 11.49 9.09 8.43
CA ARG A 169 11.87 10.26 7.65
C ARG A 169 11.39 10.14 6.19
N LEU A 170 11.50 8.98 5.55
CA LEU A 170 11.05 8.78 4.17
C LEU A 170 9.52 8.93 4.03
N ASN A 171 8.75 8.33 4.94
CA ASN A 171 7.30 8.48 4.97
C ASN A 171 6.87 9.92 5.22
N ASN A 172 7.58 10.63 6.11
CA ASN A 172 7.35 12.06 6.33
C ASN A 172 7.68 12.89 5.09
N ILE A 173 8.78 12.61 4.37
CA ILE A 173 9.15 13.32 3.14
C ILE A 173 8.09 13.10 2.06
N ILE A 174 7.56 11.87 1.91
CA ILE A 174 6.49 11.55 0.96
C ILE A 174 5.21 12.30 1.31
N GLY A 175 4.83 12.29 2.59
CA GLY A 175 3.66 13.00 3.09
C GLY A 175 3.77 14.50 2.83
N GLN A 176 4.89 15.11 3.20
CA GLN A 176 5.18 16.53 2.97
C GLN A 176 5.17 16.88 1.48
N PHE A 177 5.74 16.03 0.61
CA PHE A 177 5.78 16.30 -0.83
C PHE A 177 4.37 16.32 -1.45
N ARG A 178 3.51 15.38 -1.04
CA ARG A 178 2.12 15.29 -1.53
C ARG A 178 1.22 16.38 -0.96
N SER A 179 1.47 16.85 0.26
CA SER A 179 0.73 17.96 0.87
C SER A 179 1.21 19.33 0.42
N SER A 180 2.41 19.42 -0.18
CA SER A 180 2.96 20.68 -0.68
C SER A 180 2.11 21.24 -1.81
N ALA A 181 1.76 22.52 -1.71
CA ALA A 181 0.98 23.20 -2.73
C ALA A 181 1.80 23.35 -4.04
N LYS A 182 1.12 23.48 -5.18
CA LYS A 182 1.79 23.57 -6.50
C LYS A 182 2.81 24.72 -6.62
N HIS A 183 2.60 25.80 -5.87
CA HIS A 183 3.48 26.97 -5.89
C HIS A 183 4.71 26.82 -4.98
N GLU A 184 4.79 25.78 -4.13
CA GLU A 184 5.91 25.52 -3.22
C GLU A 184 7.04 24.73 -3.92
N ILE A 185 7.47 25.22 -5.08
CA ILE A 185 8.39 24.54 -6.01
C ILE A 185 9.75 24.23 -5.34
N GLU A 186 10.26 25.18 -4.55
CA GLU A 186 11.56 25.07 -3.86
C GLU A 186 11.52 24.01 -2.74
N HIS A 187 10.39 23.93 -2.03
CA HIS A 187 10.16 22.93 -1.00
C HIS A 187 10.02 21.53 -1.61
N LYS A 188 9.20 21.39 -2.65
CA LYS A 188 9.05 20.14 -3.41
C LYS A 188 10.39 19.65 -3.96
N LEU A 189 11.20 20.53 -4.55
CA LEU A 189 12.53 20.16 -5.07
C LEU A 189 13.45 19.63 -3.97
N THR A 190 13.41 20.23 -2.78
CA THR A 190 14.22 19.80 -1.64
C THR A 190 13.79 18.43 -1.13
N LEU A 191 12.48 18.18 -1.04
CA LEU A 191 11.93 16.87 -0.66
C LEU A 191 12.24 15.79 -1.71
N PHE A 192 12.11 16.12 -3.00
CA PHE A 192 12.45 15.20 -4.09
C PHE A 192 13.92 14.77 -4.06
N LYS A 193 14.85 15.69 -3.82
CA LYS A 193 16.28 15.36 -3.71
C LYS A 193 16.59 14.36 -2.60
N ASN A 194 15.85 14.40 -1.49
CA ASN A 194 16.03 13.44 -0.41
C ASN A 194 15.59 12.03 -0.83
N ILE A 195 14.54 11.91 -1.65
CA ILE A 195 14.09 10.61 -2.20
C ILE A 195 15.01 10.13 -3.32
N ALA A 196 15.52 11.05 -4.15
CA ALA A 196 16.36 10.73 -5.28
C ALA A 196 17.66 10.00 -4.91
N LEU A 197 18.15 10.16 -3.67
CA LEU A 197 19.29 9.41 -3.15
C LEU A 197 19.05 7.89 -3.15
N PHE A 198 17.81 7.44 -2.94
CA PHE A 198 17.44 6.02 -2.93
C PHE A 198 17.22 5.46 -4.35
N LEU A 199 16.95 6.33 -5.33
CA LEU A 199 16.64 5.91 -6.71
C LEU A 199 17.84 5.32 -7.45
N ARG A 200 19.06 5.65 -7.04
CA ARG A 200 20.27 5.03 -7.58
C ARG A 200 20.32 3.53 -7.32
N GLU A 201 19.80 3.06 -6.19
CA GLU A 201 19.78 1.63 -5.89
C GLU A 201 18.74 0.88 -6.72
N GLY A 202 17.64 1.56 -7.07
CA GLY A 202 16.55 1.05 -7.90
C GLY A 202 16.80 1.10 -9.41
N GLU A 203 17.92 1.65 -9.87
CA GLU A 203 18.22 1.91 -11.29
C GLU A 203 18.05 0.66 -12.17
N ALA A 204 18.55 -0.49 -11.71
CA ALA A 204 18.43 -1.76 -12.40
C ALA A 204 16.96 -2.16 -12.71
N LEU A 205 16.01 -1.78 -11.86
CA LEU A 205 14.58 -2.10 -12.07
C LEU A 205 13.99 -1.32 -13.22
N LEU A 206 14.30 -0.03 -13.31
CA LEU A 206 13.79 0.81 -14.38
C LEU A 206 14.24 0.27 -15.74
N PHE A 207 15.52 -0.04 -15.84
CA PHE A 207 16.09 -0.60 -17.05
C PHE A 207 15.47 -1.95 -17.43
N GLN A 208 15.27 -2.85 -16.47
CA GLN A 208 14.75 -4.19 -16.74
C GLN A 208 13.24 -4.20 -17.02
N LYS A 209 12.45 -3.40 -16.29
CA LYS A 209 10.98 -3.42 -16.34
C LYS A 209 10.37 -2.41 -17.32
N PHE A 210 11.02 -1.26 -17.51
CA PHE A 210 10.52 -0.16 -18.33
C PHE A 210 11.37 0.10 -19.58
N GLY A 211 12.53 -0.54 -19.69
CA GLY A 211 13.40 -0.47 -20.87
C GLY A 211 14.41 0.69 -20.83
N LYS A 212 15.39 0.62 -21.74
CA LYS A 212 16.56 1.50 -21.77
C LYS A 212 16.22 2.96 -22.04
N GLU A 213 15.44 3.24 -23.08
CA GLU A 213 15.10 4.61 -23.48
C GLU A 213 14.38 5.38 -22.37
N PHE A 214 13.39 4.72 -21.74
CA PHE A 214 12.64 5.28 -20.62
C PHE A 214 13.54 5.54 -19.40
N ALA A 215 14.37 4.57 -19.03
CA ALA A 215 15.27 4.69 -17.89
C ALA A 215 16.31 5.81 -18.09
N GLU A 216 16.91 5.91 -19.27
CA GLU A 216 17.88 6.96 -19.59
C GLU A 216 17.26 8.36 -19.56
N GLU A 217 16.06 8.53 -20.14
CA GLU A 217 15.34 9.80 -20.09
C GLU A 217 14.95 10.19 -18.65
N TYR A 218 14.46 9.22 -17.87
CA TYR A 218 14.14 9.42 -16.46
C TYR A 218 15.35 9.91 -15.68
N PHE A 219 16.46 9.16 -15.70
CA PHE A 219 17.66 9.51 -14.92
C PHE A 219 18.33 10.79 -15.42
N LYS A 220 18.23 11.13 -16.70
CA LYS A 220 18.64 12.43 -17.22
C LYS A 220 17.85 13.56 -16.57
N ASN A 221 16.53 13.44 -16.48
CA ASN A 221 15.67 14.45 -15.86
C ASN A 221 15.89 14.53 -14.33
N VAL A 222 16.05 13.39 -13.64
CA VAL A 222 16.43 13.35 -12.22
C VAL A 222 17.76 14.06 -12.00
N LYS A 223 18.78 13.81 -12.84
CA LYS A 223 20.09 14.45 -12.73
C LYS A 223 19.99 15.97 -12.86
N ILE A 224 19.21 16.48 -13.82
CA ILE A 224 18.96 17.92 -13.97
C ILE A 224 18.37 18.50 -12.68
N LEU A 225 17.35 17.84 -12.10
CA LEU A 225 16.74 18.30 -10.84
C LEU A 225 17.71 18.26 -9.64
N MET A 226 18.62 17.28 -9.59
CA MET A 226 19.62 17.17 -8.53
C MET A 226 20.67 18.30 -8.59
N GLU A 227 21.02 18.78 -9.78
CA GLU A 227 22.03 19.84 -10.00
C GLU A 227 21.49 21.26 -9.69
N LEU A 228 20.18 21.47 -9.80
CA LEU A 228 19.56 22.75 -9.48
C LEU A 228 19.72 23.09 -7.99
N LYS A 229 20.00 24.35 -7.64
CA LYS A 229 20.04 24.81 -6.24
C LYS A 229 18.67 25.33 -5.81
N SER A 230 18.08 24.72 -4.78
CA SER A 230 16.70 25.02 -4.36
C SER A 230 16.52 26.48 -3.93
N ASP A 231 17.57 27.09 -3.39
CA ASP A 231 17.65 28.49 -2.93
C ASP A 231 17.96 29.50 -4.05
N LYS A 232 18.27 29.04 -5.27
CA LYS A 232 18.69 29.88 -6.41
C LYS A 232 18.06 29.45 -7.73
N LEU A 233 16.75 29.23 -7.74
CA LEU A 233 16.03 28.86 -8.96
C LEU A 233 15.73 30.09 -9.83
N THR A 234 16.14 30.05 -11.10
CA THR A 234 15.70 31.04 -12.09
C THR A 234 14.23 30.82 -12.50
N PRO A 235 13.54 31.79 -13.12
CA PRO A 235 12.17 31.59 -13.61
C PRO A 235 12.03 30.44 -14.62
N LYS A 236 13.10 30.16 -15.38
CA LYS A 236 13.16 29.03 -16.32
C LYS A 236 13.23 27.70 -15.56
N ASP A 237 14.02 27.64 -14.48
CA ASP A 237 14.17 26.45 -13.66
C ASP A 237 12.87 26.14 -12.90
N LYS A 238 12.20 27.18 -12.35
CA LYS A 238 10.90 27.01 -11.67
C LYS A 238 9.85 26.37 -12.59
N LYS A 239 9.75 26.82 -13.85
CA LYS A 239 8.86 26.21 -14.85
C LYS A 239 9.23 24.76 -15.17
N PHE A 240 10.52 24.44 -15.26
CA PHE A 240 10.98 23.08 -15.50
C PHE A 240 10.65 22.15 -14.32
N VAL A 241 10.90 22.60 -13.09
CA VAL A 241 10.59 21.83 -11.88
C VAL A 241 9.08 21.61 -11.76
N GLU A 242 8.27 22.66 -11.87
CA GLU A 242 6.81 22.58 -11.78
C GLU A 242 6.21 21.59 -12.80
N LYS A 243 6.76 21.56 -14.02
CA LYS A 243 6.28 20.67 -15.08
C LYS A 243 6.60 19.19 -14.84
N ASN A 244 7.76 18.88 -14.25
CA ASN A 244 8.28 17.51 -14.26
C ASN A 244 8.34 16.85 -12.87
N ILE A 245 8.36 17.62 -11.78
CA ILE A 245 8.70 17.08 -10.45
C ILE A 245 7.68 16.09 -9.91
N ASP A 246 6.38 16.33 -10.14
CA ASP A 246 5.32 15.45 -9.65
C ASP A 246 5.32 14.10 -10.40
N ASP A 247 5.53 14.13 -11.72
CA ASP A 247 5.63 12.91 -12.54
C ASP A 247 6.88 12.09 -12.18
N LEU A 248 8.03 12.76 -12.03
CA LEU A 248 9.28 12.11 -11.63
C LEU A 248 9.19 11.54 -10.21
N PHE A 249 8.48 12.20 -9.31
CA PHE A 249 8.19 11.70 -7.97
C PHE A 249 7.27 10.48 -8.00
N ASN A 250 6.24 10.46 -8.84
CA ASN A 250 5.35 9.31 -8.96
C ASN A 250 6.10 8.07 -9.47
N ILE A 251 6.97 8.26 -10.47
CA ILE A 251 7.84 7.19 -10.98
C ILE A 251 8.84 6.74 -9.90
N ALA A 252 9.40 7.68 -9.12
CA ALA A 252 10.27 7.37 -7.98
C ALA A 252 9.57 6.47 -6.95
N MET A 253 8.30 6.76 -6.64
CA MET A 253 7.50 5.96 -5.72
C MET A 253 7.22 4.55 -6.27
N LEU A 254 6.89 4.43 -7.55
CA LEU A 254 6.73 3.13 -8.20
C LEU A 254 8.02 2.31 -8.14
N MET A 255 9.18 2.93 -8.35
CA MET A 255 10.47 2.26 -8.19
C MET A 255 10.70 1.76 -6.77
N VAL A 256 10.44 2.59 -5.75
CA VAL A 256 10.62 2.20 -4.35
C VAL A 256 9.71 1.01 -4.01
N LEU A 257 8.46 1.02 -4.49
CA LEU A 257 7.52 -0.10 -4.32
C LEU A 257 8.00 -1.37 -5.02
N LEU A 258 8.41 -1.26 -6.29
CA LEU A 258 8.93 -2.39 -7.06
C LEU A 258 10.23 -2.94 -6.48
N MET A 259 11.08 -2.08 -5.92
CA MET A 259 12.29 -2.48 -5.21
C MET A 259 11.92 -3.24 -3.94
N SER A 260 10.95 -2.76 -3.18
CA SER A 260 10.43 -3.49 -2.02
C SER A 260 9.89 -4.87 -2.43
N ASP A 261 9.06 -4.94 -3.48
CA ASP A 261 8.47 -6.20 -3.92
C ASP A 261 9.52 -7.18 -4.46
N THR A 262 10.50 -6.70 -5.21
CA THR A 262 11.57 -7.56 -5.76
C THR A 262 12.56 -8.03 -4.71
N MET A 263 12.80 -7.24 -3.65
CA MET A 263 13.51 -7.67 -2.46
C MET A 263 12.71 -8.74 -1.70
N LYS A 264 11.40 -8.55 -1.53
CA LYS A 264 10.50 -9.52 -0.87
C LYS A 264 10.40 -10.85 -1.62
N MET A 265 10.46 -10.82 -2.94
CA MET A 265 10.46 -12.03 -3.78
C MET A 265 11.85 -12.67 -3.90
N GLU A 266 12.88 -12.15 -3.22
CA GLU A 266 14.30 -12.56 -3.32
C GLU A 266 14.91 -12.45 -4.74
N LEU A 267 14.19 -11.84 -5.68
CA LEU A 267 14.62 -11.64 -7.06
C LEU A 267 15.63 -10.50 -7.20
N TRP A 268 15.81 -9.68 -6.15
CA TRP A 268 16.65 -8.50 -6.19
C TRP A 268 18.10 -8.76 -6.64
N LYS A 269 18.67 -9.86 -6.15
CA LYS A 269 20.03 -10.25 -6.52
C LYS A 269 20.12 -10.63 -7.99
N GLU A 270 19.14 -11.38 -8.50
CA GLU A 270 19.08 -11.77 -9.91
C GLU A 270 18.91 -10.57 -10.83
N ILE A 271 18.10 -9.59 -10.43
CA ILE A 271 17.88 -8.34 -11.16
C ILE A 271 19.17 -7.52 -11.23
N LYS A 272 19.86 -7.35 -10.10
CA LYS A 272 21.16 -6.66 -10.06
C LYS A 272 22.22 -7.38 -10.88
N ASP A 273 22.29 -8.71 -10.80
CA ASP A 273 23.27 -9.51 -11.55
C ASP A 273 22.96 -9.53 -13.05
N ALA A 274 21.68 -9.49 -13.44
CA ALA A 274 21.28 -9.35 -14.84
C ALA A 274 21.67 -7.97 -15.40
N GLU A 275 21.45 -6.90 -14.64
CA GLU A 275 21.83 -5.55 -15.06
C GLU A 275 23.35 -5.37 -15.11
N LYS A 276 24.08 -5.92 -14.13
CA LYS A 276 25.55 -5.93 -14.14
C LYS A 276 26.08 -6.63 -15.39
N ARG A 277 25.52 -7.79 -15.75
CA ARG A 277 25.86 -8.50 -17.00
C ARG A 277 25.55 -7.67 -18.24
N ARG A 278 24.44 -6.92 -18.26
CA ARG A 278 24.11 -6.01 -19.37
C ARG A 278 25.17 -4.91 -19.51
N ILE A 279 25.55 -4.26 -18.41
CA ILE A 279 26.57 -3.19 -18.39
C ILE A 279 27.92 -3.73 -18.85
N GLU A 280 28.34 -4.89 -18.34
CA GLU A 280 29.58 -5.56 -18.75
C GLU A 280 29.58 -5.90 -20.24
N TYR A 281 28.45 -6.37 -20.77
CA TYR A 281 28.28 -6.65 -22.20
C TYR A 281 28.38 -5.38 -23.05
N GLU A 282 27.69 -4.30 -22.67
CA GLU A 282 27.79 -3.00 -23.38
C GLU A 282 29.21 -2.43 -23.35
N LEU A 283 29.91 -2.55 -22.22
CA LEU A 283 31.28 -2.04 -22.07
C LEU A 283 32.28 -2.86 -22.88
N THR A 284 32.08 -4.18 -22.91
CA THR A 284 32.85 -5.10 -23.76
C THR A 284 32.61 -4.79 -25.23
N GLN A 285 31.35 -4.59 -25.65
CA GLN A 285 31.01 -4.19 -27.02
C GLN A 285 31.67 -2.87 -27.43
N LYS A 286 31.60 -1.84 -26.58
CA LYS A 286 32.28 -0.56 -26.85
C LYS A 286 33.79 -0.72 -26.96
N THR A 287 34.39 -1.54 -26.10
CA THR A 287 35.83 -1.82 -26.14
C THR A 287 36.21 -2.55 -27.43
N ILE A 288 35.39 -3.50 -27.88
CA ILE A 288 35.56 -4.20 -29.16
C ILE A 288 35.41 -3.23 -30.33
N GLU A 289 34.42 -2.34 -30.30
CA GLU A 289 34.22 -1.31 -31.32
C GLU A 289 35.40 -0.33 -31.39
N GLU A 290 35.90 0.13 -30.25
CA GLU A 290 37.08 0.99 -30.17
C GLU A 290 38.35 0.27 -30.63
N ALA A 291 38.53 -1.00 -30.26
CA ALA A 291 39.63 -1.83 -30.74
C ALA A 291 39.55 -2.04 -32.27
N ASN A 292 38.35 -2.30 -32.80
CA ASN A 292 38.11 -2.42 -34.24
C ASN A 292 38.38 -1.11 -34.98
N ARG A 293 37.98 0.04 -34.42
CA ARG A 293 38.32 1.37 -34.98
C ARG A 293 39.83 1.60 -35.00
N LYS A 294 40.54 1.24 -33.93
CA LYS A 294 42.01 1.33 -33.87
C LYS A 294 42.69 0.39 -34.87
N LEU A 295 42.22 -0.85 -35.00
CA LEU A 295 42.73 -1.82 -35.98
C LEU A 295 42.48 -1.35 -37.42
N GLN A 296 41.30 -0.80 -37.71
CA GLN A 296 41.02 -0.20 -39.01
C GLN A 296 41.95 0.98 -39.31
N ALA A 297 42.16 1.87 -38.33
CA ALA A 297 43.08 2.99 -38.45
C ALA A 297 44.54 2.54 -38.66
N ILE A 298 44.99 1.48 -37.97
CA ILE A 298 46.32 0.87 -38.18
C ILE A 298 46.42 0.25 -39.57
N SER A 299 45.42 -0.52 -40.02
CA SER A 299 45.46 -1.13 -41.36
C SER A 299 45.46 -0.09 -42.48
N LEU A 300 44.78 1.06 -42.28
CA LEU A 300 44.82 2.18 -43.21
C LEU A 300 46.21 2.80 -43.28
N LYS A 301 46.86 3.04 -42.12
CA LYS A 301 48.24 3.52 -42.05
C LYS A 301 49.24 2.53 -42.66
N GLU A 302 49.08 1.22 -42.43
CA GLU A 302 49.95 0.20 -43.04
C GLU A 302 49.80 0.12 -44.56
N LYS A 303 48.59 0.30 -45.09
CA LYS A 303 48.35 0.40 -46.53
C LYS A 303 48.97 1.65 -47.13
N GLU A 304 48.99 2.76 -46.41
CA GLU A 304 49.70 3.99 -46.82
C GLU A 304 51.22 3.80 -46.80
N VAL A 305 51.78 3.17 -45.76
CA VAL A 305 53.22 2.88 -45.66
C VAL A 305 53.66 1.91 -46.76
N LYS A 306 52.87 0.86 -47.07
CA LYS A 306 53.15 -0.04 -48.20
C LYS A 306 53.06 0.66 -49.56
N LYS A 307 52.14 1.61 -49.74
CA LYS A 307 52.07 2.44 -50.95
C LYS A 307 53.29 3.34 -51.13
N ILE A 308 53.92 3.78 -50.04
CA ILE A 308 55.14 4.59 -50.06
C ILE A 308 56.37 3.70 -50.32
N GLY A 309 56.43 2.51 -49.72
CA GLY A 309 57.53 1.54 -49.93
C GLY A 309 57.57 0.88 -51.31
N LEU A 310 56.46 0.90 -52.07
CA LEU A 310 56.39 0.45 -53.47
C LEU A 310 56.71 1.55 -54.49
N LYS A 311 57.01 2.77 -54.03
CA LYS A 311 57.34 3.94 -54.88
C LYS A 311 58.83 4.34 -54.84
N ASN A 312 59.66 3.60 -54.12
CA ASN A 312 61.13 3.68 -54.19
C ASN A 312 61.68 2.43 -54.87
#